data_AF-A0A7X8EWS8-F1
#
_entry.id   AF-A0A7X8EWS8-F1
#
_cell.length_a   1.000
_cell.length_b   1.000
_cell.length_c   1.000
_cell.angle_alpha   90.00
_cell.angle_beta   90.00
_cell.angle_gamma   90.00
#
_symmetry.space_group_name_H-M   'P 1'
#
loop_
_entity.id
_entity.type
_entity.pdbx_description
1 polymer ?
#
loop_
_entity_poly.entity_id
_entity_poly.type
_entity_poly.pdbx_seq_one_letter_code
_entity_poly.pdbx_strand_id
1 'polypeptide(L)'
;RQALYQLGGQDAAAAIEEGIRRTIGTQRDEAVATELIRAVGQRGEESLKGILFAVAKEQEGRAAQEAFRSLQMMVSAEDVPAAADLLAARPDSAAETVALAAAEKIADPRGRAAALLARLESVQTPAAQASFLRVLGRLGDPQAVEMIRRFRQSSDTTVRQAALRAMLDWPGRDFFQDVRQLAVSAEDESQKILAFRAYIRLLTNAEGKTESQIVQSLAEAMKLADRPQEQKLVLAALGGYGTTSALELALKAAGNPELKAEAEAAIVNICDKLATTAPDLAQEALQTTIRQTPNAAIKERAQKILDEIDKRIGYIISWQAAGPYEANNYQQLFDTAFTPEVSPEQVQWRPLPKSEDPSTFWLMDLDKAFGGTHRAAYARTVIILPEKKDAILEIGSDDGVKVWLNGRLIHANNVQRPVTPADDKVNVQLREGENEILMKIIQSSGGWGFCLRVTNPDGSPMRGLRVK
;
A
#
# COMPACT_ATOMS: atom_id res chain seq x y z
N ARG A 1 -3.59 39.04 22.00
CA ARG A 1 -3.33 38.07 20.91
C ARG A 1 -4.62 37.50 20.33
N GLN A 2 -5.40 36.69 21.04
CA GLN A 2 -6.68 36.15 20.52
C GLN A 2 -7.70 37.22 20.11
N ALA A 3 -7.76 38.35 20.83
CA ALA A 3 -8.62 39.48 20.47
C ALA A 3 -8.31 40.06 19.07
N LEU A 4 -7.04 40.12 18.64
CA LEU A 4 -6.66 40.62 17.30
C LEU A 4 -7.18 39.72 16.18
N TYR A 5 -7.32 38.42 16.45
CA TYR A 5 -7.82 37.45 15.47
C TYR A 5 -9.35 37.49 15.33
N GLN A 6 -10.06 38.14 16.28
CA GLN A 6 -11.52 38.20 16.34
C GLN A 6 -12.10 39.61 16.13
N LEU A 7 -11.26 40.64 15.96
CA LEU A 7 -11.72 42.02 15.70
C LEU A 7 -12.40 42.12 14.33
N GLY A 8 -13.72 42.30 14.30
CA GLY A 8 -14.47 42.65 13.07
C GLY A 8 -14.55 44.16 12.87
N GLY A 9 -14.57 44.62 11.62
CA GLY A 9 -14.76 46.04 11.27
C GLY A 9 -14.02 46.44 9.99
N GLN A 10 -14.57 47.40 9.22
CA GLN A 10 -13.99 47.85 7.94
C GLN A 10 -12.59 48.50 8.11
N ASP A 11 -12.29 49.05 9.30
CA ASP A 11 -11.01 49.72 9.58
C ASP A 11 -9.92 48.79 10.15
N ALA A 12 -10.24 47.54 10.48
CA ALA A 12 -9.31 46.62 11.13
C ALA A 12 -8.11 46.28 10.24
N ALA A 13 -8.35 46.01 8.95
CA ALA A 13 -7.29 45.72 7.99
C ALA A 13 -6.35 46.91 7.81
N ALA A 14 -6.89 48.13 7.67
CA ALA A 14 -6.10 49.36 7.54
C ALA A 14 -5.25 49.64 8.78
N ALA A 15 -5.81 49.44 9.98
CA ALA A 15 -5.08 49.60 11.23
C ALA A 15 -3.96 48.56 11.40
N ILE A 16 -4.19 47.30 10.98
CA ILE A 16 -3.16 46.26 10.97
C ILE A 16 -2.06 46.61 9.98
N GLU A 17 -2.41 47.05 8.77
CA GLU A 17 -1.43 47.44 7.75
C GLU A 17 -0.54 48.60 8.22
N GLU A 18 -1.15 49.66 8.74
CA GLU A 18 -0.42 50.81 9.29
C GLU A 18 0.45 50.39 10.48
N GLY A 19 -0.05 49.51 11.34
CA GLY A 19 0.71 48.93 12.45
C GLY A 19 1.94 48.17 11.97
N ILE A 20 1.82 47.36 10.91
CA ILE A 20 2.96 46.64 10.31
C ILE A 20 3.95 47.66 9.76
N ARG A 21 3.50 48.63 8.95
CA ARG A 21 4.38 49.65 8.33
C ARG A 21 5.17 50.46 9.36
N ARG A 22 4.58 50.76 10.52
CA ARG A 22 5.24 51.50 11.60
C ARG A 22 6.27 50.68 12.38
N THR A 23 6.03 49.37 12.52
CA THR A 23 6.82 48.51 13.42
C THR A 23 7.88 47.68 12.69
N ILE A 24 7.80 47.60 11.36
CA ILE A 24 8.74 46.83 10.56
C ILE A 24 10.10 47.51 10.45
N GLY A 25 11.18 46.73 10.48
CA GLY A 25 12.55 47.23 10.34
C GLY A 25 13.19 47.77 11.63
N THR A 26 12.49 47.81 12.77
CA THR A 26 13.06 48.17 14.07
C THR A 26 13.23 46.95 14.97
N GLN A 27 14.40 46.76 15.58
CA GLN A 27 14.64 45.62 16.50
C GLN A 27 13.71 45.63 17.71
N ARG A 28 13.29 46.82 18.16
CA ARG A 28 12.45 46.98 19.34
C ARG A 28 11.01 46.50 19.10
N ASP A 29 10.51 46.64 17.87
CA ASP A 29 9.10 46.39 17.55
C ASP A 29 8.89 45.16 16.63
N GLU A 30 9.95 44.42 16.31
CA GLU A 30 9.89 43.19 15.47
C GLU A 30 8.87 42.17 16.00
N ALA A 31 8.75 42.04 17.33
CA ALA A 31 7.75 41.15 17.95
C ALA A 31 6.30 41.61 17.67
N VAL A 32 6.07 42.92 17.66
CA VAL A 32 4.76 43.51 17.34
C VAL A 32 4.44 43.31 15.87
N ALA A 33 5.39 43.63 14.97
CA ALA A 33 5.25 43.39 13.54
C ALA A 33 4.93 41.91 13.24
N THR A 34 5.63 40.98 13.89
CA THR A 34 5.41 39.53 13.74
C THR A 34 3.99 39.12 14.16
N GLU A 35 3.47 39.59 15.31
CA GLU A 35 2.11 39.25 15.72
C GLU A 35 1.04 39.87 14.82
N LEU A 36 1.28 41.07 14.28
CA LEU A 36 0.38 41.70 13.30
C LEU A 36 0.36 40.91 11.98
N ILE A 37 1.52 40.52 11.45
CA ILE A 37 1.64 39.67 10.26
C ILE A 37 0.96 38.31 10.46
N ARG A 38 1.09 37.72 11.65
CA ARG A 38 0.37 36.49 12.00
C ARG A 38 -1.14 36.70 12.01
N ALA A 39 -1.60 37.83 12.52
CA ALA A 39 -3.02 38.16 12.52
C ALA A 39 -3.58 38.23 11.10
N VAL A 40 -2.85 38.84 10.16
CA VAL A 40 -3.21 38.84 8.72
C VAL A 40 -3.41 37.41 8.22
N GLY A 41 -2.42 36.54 8.47
CA GLY A 41 -2.45 35.12 8.09
C GLY A 41 -3.65 34.35 8.64
N GLN A 42 -3.90 34.45 9.94
CA GLN A 42 -4.97 33.71 10.63
C GLN A 42 -6.37 34.19 10.25
N ARG A 43 -6.49 35.46 9.85
CA ARG A 43 -7.76 36.06 9.44
C ARG A 43 -8.07 35.87 7.96
N GLY A 44 -7.09 35.51 7.15
CA GLY A 44 -7.26 35.42 5.69
C GLY A 44 -7.55 36.79 5.05
N GLU A 45 -6.91 37.85 5.54
CA GLU A 45 -7.14 39.23 5.03
C GLU A 45 -6.49 39.41 3.64
N GLU A 46 -7.23 39.06 2.58
CA GLU A 46 -6.77 39.09 1.18
C GLU A 46 -6.20 40.44 0.74
N SER A 47 -6.78 41.55 1.23
CA SER A 47 -6.33 42.91 0.90
C SER A 47 -4.91 43.22 1.38
N LEU A 48 -4.39 42.45 2.35
CA LEU A 48 -3.07 42.65 2.95
C LEU A 48 -1.99 41.71 2.40
N LYS A 49 -2.29 40.88 1.39
CA LYS A 49 -1.25 40.05 0.75
C LYS A 49 -0.10 40.88 0.19
N GLY A 50 -0.39 42.07 -0.36
CA GLY A 50 0.63 42.98 -0.89
C GLY A 50 1.68 43.39 0.14
N ILE A 51 1.26 43.72 1.37
CA ILE A 51 2.22 44.05 2.43
C ILE A 51 3.00 42.80 2.87
N LEU A 52 2.37 41.63 2.93
CA LEU A 52 3.08 40.38 3.25
C LEU A 52 4.18 40.06 2.23
N PHE A 53 3.91 40.22 0.93
CA PHE A 53 4.91 40.07 -0.13
C PHE A 53 6.06 41.07 0.01
N ALA A 54 5.76 42.34 0.32
CA ALA A 54 6.78 43.35 0.55
C ALA A 54 7.67 43.00 1.77
N VAL A 55 7.05 42.61 2.89
CA VAL A 55 7.79 42.16 4.08
C VAL A 55 8.69 40.97 3.78
N ALA A 56 8.16 39.94 3.13
CA ALA A 56 8.91 38.73 2.80
C ALA A 56 10.11 39.04 1.86
N LYS A 57 9.95 40.01 0.96
CA LYS A 57 10.98 40.41 0.00
C LYS A 57 12.08 41.25 0.64
N GLU A 58 11.71 42.27 1.42
CA GLU A 58 12.61 43.36 1.83
C GLU A 58 13.20 43.17 3.23
N GLN A 59 12.58 42.34 4.07
CA GLN A 59 12.97 42.20 5.48
C GLN A 59 13.67 40.88 5.75
N GLU A 60 14.26 40.78 6.93
CA GLU A 60 14.87 39.56 7.48
C GLU A 60 14.29 39.26 8.87
N GLY A 61 14.75 38.18 9.50
CA GLY A 61 14.33 37.83 10.86
C GLY A 61 12.93 37.23 10.97
N ARG A 62 12.31 37.39 12.13
CA ARG A 62 11.05 36.74 12.51
C ARG A 62 9.86 37.28 11.73
N ALA A 63 9.87 38.58 11.43
CA ALA A 63 8.81 39.21 10.65
C ALA A 63 8.75 38.63 9.23
N ALA A 64 9.88 38.49 8.54
CA ALA A 64 9.96 37.87 7.22
C ALA A 64 9.53 36.38 7.26
N GLN A 65 10.00 35.61 8.24
CA GLN A 65 9.60 34.22 8.42
C GLN A 65 8.09 34.06 8.65
N GLU A 66 7.47 34.94 9.43
CA GLU A 66 6.02 34.94 9.61
C GLU A 66 5.30 35.34 8.32
N ALA A 67 5.82 36.30 7.56
CA ALA A 67 5.23 36.70 6.28
C ALA A 67 5.21 35.54 5.28
N PHE A 68 6.30 34.77 5.15
CA PHE A 68 6.32 33.56 4.33
C PHE A 68 5.27 32.52 4.78
N ARG A 69 5.14 32.28 6.10
CA ARG A 69 4.14 31.35 6.63
C ARG A 69 2.72 31.82 6.35
N SER A 70 2.42 33.10 6.58
CA SER A 70 1.11 33.68 6.29
C SER A 70 0.79 33.60 4.80
N LEU A 71 1.75 33.96 3.92
CA LEU A 71 1.59 33.85 2.47
C LEU A 71 1.28 32.41 2.05
N GLN A 72 2.04 31.41 2.52
CA GLN A 72 1.83 30.01 2.12
C GLN A 72 0.39 29.52 2.39
N MET A 73 -0.28 30.06 3.41
CA MET A 73 -1.67 29.70 3.74
C MET A 73 -2.69 30.50 2.91
N MET A 74 -2.35 31.72 2.49
CA MET A 74 -3.28 32.68 1.88
C MET A 74 -3.18 32.79 0.36
N VAL A 75 -2.06 32.40 -0.25
CA VAL A 75 -1.87 32.59 -1.69
C VAL A 75 -2.94 31.88 -2.52
N SER A 76 -3.37 32.58 -3.57
CA SER A 76 -4.29 32.13 -4.60
C SER A 76 -3.59 32.00 -5.95
N ALA A 77 -4.31 31.52 -6.97
CA ALA A 77 -3.79 31.41 -8.34
C ALA A 77 -3.38 32.76 -8.94
N GLU A 78 -3.96 33.87 -8.47
CA GLU A 78 -3.67 35.22 -8.94
C GLU A 78 -2.32 35.74 -8.40
N ASP A 79 -1.80 35.15 -7.33
CA ASP A 79 -0.58 35.59 -6.66
C ASP A 79 0.69 35.00 -7.29
N VAL A 80 0.58 34.13 -8.31
CA VAL A 80 1.75 33.48 -8.92
C VAL A 80 2.78 34.48 -9.47
N PRO A 81 2.41 35.58 -10.16
CA PRO A 81 3.37 36.60 -10.59
C PRO A 81 4.12 37.25 -9.41
N ALA A 82 3.41 37.60 -8.33
CA ALA A 82 4.02 38.19 -7.14
C ALA A 82 4.96 37.21 -6.43
N ALA A 83 4.58 35.92 -6.36
CA ALA A 83 5.42 34.88 -5.82
C ALA A 83 6.67 34.61 -6.70
N ALA A 84 6.55 34.73 -8.02
CA ALA A 84 7.68 34.65 -8.94
C ALA A 84 8.66 35.81 -8.73
N ASP A 85 8.16 37.03 -8.53
CA ASP A 85 9.00 38.19 -8.20
C ASP A 85 9.69 38.05 -6.85
N LEU A 86 8.99 37.51 -5.85
CA LEU A 86 9.58 37.18 -4.55
C LEU A 86 10.70 36.15 -4.70
N LEU A 87 10.47 35.08 -5.48
CA LEU A 87 11.46 34.03 -5.75
C LEU A 87 12.69 34.57 -6.47
N ALA A 88 12.52 35.50 -7.41
CA ALA A 88 13.63 36.13 -8.12
C ALA A 88 14.48 37.02 -7.21
N ALA A 89 13.85 37.70 -6.25
CA ALA A 89 14.53 38.57 -5.29
C ALA A 89 15.18 37.79 -4.14
N ARG A 90 14.55 36.70 -3.68
CA ARG A 90 14.94 35.88 -2.54
C ARG A 90 14.94 34.40 -2.94
N PRO A 91 16.00 33.93 -3.61
CA PRO A 91 16.06 32.56 -4.14
C PRO A 91 16.40 31.54 -3.04
N ASP A 92 15.51 31.41 -2.08
CA ASP A 92 15.60 30.49 -0.94
C ASP A 92 14.39 29.55 -0.87
N SER A 93 14.45 28.57 0.03
CA SER A 93 13.41 27.55 0.16
C SER A 93 12.06 28.09 0.62
N ALA A 94 12.02 29.24 1.32
CA ALA A 94 10.78 29.83 1.80
C ALA A 94 10.01 30.44 0.62
N ALA A 95 10.71 31.17 -0.26
CA ALA A 95 10.13 31.69 -1.49
C ALA A 95 9.71 30.58 -2.46
N GLU A 96 10.51 29.50 -2.58
CA GLU A 96 10.14 28.33 -3.39
C GLU A 96 8.81 27.71 -2.95
N THR A 97 8.59 27.65 -1.63
CA THR A 97 7.37 27.07 -1.05
C THR A 97 6.15 27.94 -1.31
N VAL A 98 6.29 29.27 -1.23
CA VAL A 98 5.20 30.21 -1.57
C VAL A 98 4.87 30.15 -3.07
N ALA A 99 5.87 30.15 -3.94
CA ALA A 99 5.67 30.04 -5.39
C ALA A 99 4.99 28.73 -5.79
N LEU A 100 5.42 27.60 -5.20
CA LEU A 100 4.77 26.31 -5.40
C LEU A 100 3.31 26.32 -4.91
N ALA A 101 3.07 26.81 -3.69
CA ALA A 101 1.73 26.86 -3.12
C ALA A 101 0.77 27.71 -3.95
N ALA A 102 1.21 28.87 -4.47
CA ALA A 102 0.41 29.73 -5.34
C ALA A 102 0.09 29.02 -6.67
N ALA A 103 1.10 28.41 -7.31
CA ALA A 103 0.94 27.72 -8.59
C ALA A 103 0.03 26.48 -8.47
N GLU A 104 0.08 25.76 -7.35
CA GLU A 104 -0.80 24.61 -7.08
C GLU A 104 -2.28 24.99 -6.93
N LYS A 105 -2.61 26.27 -6.69
CA LYS A 105 -4.00 26.76 -6.68
C LYS A 105 -4.62 26.85 -8.07
N ILE A 106 -3.82 26.83 -9.13
CA ILE A 106 -4.34 26.76 -10.50
C ILE A 106 -4.92 25.36 -10.72
N ALA A 107 -6.20 25.32 -11.09
CA ALA A 107 -6.98 24.09 -11.20
C ALA A 107 -6.44 23.14 -12.27
N ASP A 108 -6.07 23.67 -13.45
CA ASP A 108 -5.46 22.88 -14.52
C ASP A 108 -3.96 22.67 -14.23
N PRO A 109 -3.48 21.42 -14.09
CA PRO A 109 -2.05 21.14 -13.99
C PRO A 109 -1.23 21.65 -15.19
N ARG A 110 -1.85 21.74 -16.37
CA ARG A 110 -1.24 22.29 -17.60
C ARG A 110 -1.47 23.80 -17.64
N GLY A 111 -0.54 24.56 -17.05
CA GLY A 111 -0.63 26.02 -16.94
C GLY A 111 -0.07 26.55 -15.62
N ARG A 112 0.20 25.67 -14.65
CA ARG A 112 0.81 26.02 -13.36
C ARG A 112 2.19 26.66 -13.52
N ALA A 113 2.93 26.32 -14.57
CA ALA A 113 4.27 26.85 -14.81
C ALA A 113 4.29 28.16 -15.61
N ALA A 114 3.20 28.57 -16.27
CA ALA A 114 3.23 29.62 -17.29
C ALA A 114 3.84 30.96 -16.79
N ALA A 115 3.36 31.48 -15.66
CA ALA A 115 3.86 32.73 -15.09
C ALA A 115 5.29 32.61 -14.53
N LEU A 116 5.65 31.44 -13.97
CA LEU A 116 7.00 31.17 -13.48
C LEU A 116 8.01 31.10 -14.65
N LEU A 117 7.63 30.48 -15.77
CA LEU A 117 8.43 30.41 -16.98
C LEU A 117 8.64 31.80 -17.59
N ALA A 118 7.56 32.58 -17.73
CA ALA A 118 7.66 33.96 -18.24
C ALA A 118 8.60 34.81 -17.37
N ARG A 119 8.53 34.67 -16.05
CA ARG A 119 9.44 35.41 -15.16
C ARG A 119 10.88 34.94 -15.29
N LEU A 120 11.11 33.63 -15.38
CA LEU A 120 12.44 33.01 -15.48
C LEU A 120 13.26 33.55 -16.67
N GLU A 121 12.61 33.89 -17.79
CA GLU A 121 13.30 34.45 -18.98
C GLU A 121 14.10 35.74 -18.69
N SER A 122 13.63 36.52 -17.70
CA SER A 122 14.27 37.78 -17.29
C SER A 122 15.20 37.64 -16.08
N VAL A 123 15.28 36.45 -15.48
CA VAL A 123 16.13 36.19 -14.30
C VAL A 123 17.57 35.95 -14.74
N GLN A 124 18.48 36.77 -14.23
CA GLN A 124 19.91 36.72 -14.60
C GLN A 124 20.79 36.00 -13.58
N THR A 125 20.37 35.92 -12.31
CA THR A 125 21.21 35.36 -11.26
C THR A 125 21.11 33.82 -11.24
N PRO A 126 22.26 33.09 -11.22
CA PRO A 126 22.25 31.63 -11.17
C PRO A 126 21.46 31.04 -10.01
N ALA A 127 21.52 31.68 -8.83
CA ALA A 127 20.78 31.24 -7.65
C ALA A 127 19.26 31.29 -7.87
N ALA A 128 18.75 32.39 -8.45
CA ALA A 128 17.33 32.49 -8.75
C ALA A 128 16.90 31.54 -9.87
N GLN A 129 17.68 31.42 -10.95
CA GLN A 129 17.40 30.43 -11.99
C GLN A 129 17.30 29.01 -11.40
N ALA A 130 18.21 28.64 -10.50
CA ALA A 130 18.18 27.36 -9.80
C ALA A 130 16.92 27.17 -8.95
N SER A 131 16.48 28.19 -8.20
CA SER A 131 15.26 28.13 -7.41
C SER A 131 14.00 27.99 -8.25
N PHE A 132 13.90 28.71 -9.38
CA PHE A 132 12.80 28.52 -10.33
C PHE A 132 12.76 27.09 -10.88
N LEU A 133 13.91 26.54 -11.28
CA LEU A 133 14.00 25.16 -11.78
C LEU A 133 13.53 24.14 -10.73
N ARG A 134 13.84 24.35 -9.44
CA ARG A 134 13.34 23.49 -8.35
C ARG A 134 11.82 23.53 -8.22
N VAL A 135 11.21 24.72 -8.32
CA VAL A 135 9.73 24.85 -8.27
C VAL A 135 9.09 24.19 -9.49
N LEU A 136 9.60 24.49 -10.70
CA LEU A 136 9.10 23.93 -11.95
C LEU A 136 9.20 22.40 -11.97
N GLY A 137 10.32 21.84 -11.47
CA GLY A 137 10.54 20.41 -11.35
C GLY A 137 9.52 19.69 -10.46
N ARG A 138 9.06 20.36 -9.40
CA ARG A 138 8.04 19.84 -8.48
C ARG A 138 6.63 19.96 -9.04
N LEU A 139 6.35 21.02 -9.82
CA LEU A 139 5.06 21.23 -10.46
C LEU A 139 4.76 20.17 -11.53
N GLY A 140 5.76 19.78 -12.31
CA GLY A 140 5.60 18.76 -13.34
C GLY A 140 4.75 19.17 -14.54
N ASP A 141 4.63 20.48 -14.79
CA ASP A 141 3.87 21.02 -15.92
C ASP A 141 4.66 20.85 -17.23
N PRO A 142 4.13 20.12 -18.24
CA PRO A 142 4.84 19.87 -19.51
C PRO A 142 5.36 21.12 -20.22
N GLN A 143 4.80 22.31 -19.97
CA GLN A 143 5.31 23.57 -20.54
C GLN A 143 6.76 23.88 -20.12
N ALA A 144 7.22 23.37 -18.97
CA ALA A 144 8.57 23.64 -18.47
C ALA A 144 9.64 22.68 -19.01
N VAL A 145 9.25 21.65 -19.78
CA VAL A 145 10.14 20.56 -20.19
C VAL A 145 11.31 21.07 -21.03
N GLU A 146 11.02 21.83 -22.09
CA GLU A 146 12.06 22.37 -22.99
C GLU A 146 12.97 23.38 -22.27
N MET A 147 12.41 24.16 -21.34
CA MET A 147 13.18 25.10 -20.54
C MET A 147 14.18 24.37 -19.64
N ILE A 148 13.75 23.30 -18.96
CA ILE A 148 14.64 22.47 -18.13
C ILE A 148 15.72 21.81 -19.00
N ARG A 149 15.37 21.25 -20.17
CA ARG A 149 16.36 20.69 -21.13
C ARG A 149 17.41 21.72 -21.55
N ARG A 150 17.00 22.96 -21.81
CA ARG A 150 17.92 24.05 -22.13
C ARG A 150 18.86 24.36 -20.95
N PHE A 151 18.33 24.49 -19.73
CA PHE A 151 19.15 24.79 -18.55
C PHE A 151 20.09 23.65 -18.13
N ARG A 152 19.82 22.40 -18.54
CA ARG A 152 20.77 21.28 -18.43
C ARG A 152 22.07 21.53 -19.20
N GLN A 153 22.04 22.37 -20.24
CA GLN A 153 23.20 22.74 -21.04
C GLN A 153 23.86 24.06 -20.58
N SER A 154 23.43 24.61 -19.44
CA SER A 154 24.02 25.84 -18.90
C SER A 154 25.50 25.65 -18.57
N SER A 155 26.31 26.68 -18.83
CA SER A 155 27.70 26.74 -18.39
C SER A 155 27.80 26.87 -16.87
N ASP A 156 26.83 27.51 -16.23
CA ASP A 156 26.76 27.64 -14.77
C ASP A 156 26.43 26.30 -14.10
N THR A 157 27.30 25.88 -13.18
CA THR A 157 27.18 24.58 -12.49
C THR A 157 25.96 24.52 -11.57
N THR A 158 25.61 25.61 -10.89
CA THR A 158 24.46 25.67 -9.97
C THR A 158 23.17 25.45 -10.74
N VAL A 159 23.02 26.16 -11.85
CA VAL A 159 21.85 26.08 -12.74
C VAL A 159 21.75 24.70 -13.38
N ARG A 160 22.87 24.18 -13.90
CA ARG A 160 22.93 22.84 -14.52
C ARG A 160 22.56 21.72 -13.53
N GLN A 161 22.97 21.83 -12.27
CA GLN A 161 22.61 20.88 -11.21
C GLN A 161 21.15 21.01 -10.77
N ALA A 162 20.61 22.23 -10.68
CA ALA A 162 19.20 22.43 -10.38
C ALA A 162 18.29 21.87 -11.48
N ALA A 163 18.65 22.09 -12.75
CA ALA A 163 17.94 21.50 -13.88
C ALA A 163 18.01 19.97 -13.88
N LEU A 164 19.16 19.39 -13.48
CA LEU A 164 19.28 17.94 -13.31
C LEU A 164 18.30 17.42 -12.27
N ARG A 165 18.30 18.03 -11.07
CA ARG A 165 17.38 17.61 -10.00
C ARG A 165 15.92 17.78 -10.41
N ALA A 166 15.57 18.90 -11.03
CA ALA A 166 14.22 19.13 -11.55
C ALA A 166 13.77 18.04 -12.53
N MET A 167 14.65 17.61 -13.43
CA MET A 167 14.41 16.50 -14.36
C MET A 167 14.26 15.15 -13.65
N LEU A 168 15.11 14.86 -12.66
CA LEU A 168 15.08 13.59 -11.92
C LEU A 168 13.91 13.50 -10.94
N ASP A 169 13.48 14.61 -10.36
CA ASP A 169 12.36 14.69 -9.42
C ASP A 169 11.00 14.90 -10.11
N TRP A 170 11.00 15.04 -11.44
CA TRP A 170 9.82 15.28 -12.26
C TRP A 170 8.72 14.23 -12.00
N PRO A 171 7.48 14.64 -11.66
CA PRO A 171 6.42 13.69 -11.32
C PRO A 171 5.85 12.95 -12.55
N GLY A 172 5.89 13.58 -13.73
CA GLY A 172 5.39 13.04 -14.99
C GLY A 172 6.38 12.15 -15.75
N ARG A 173 6.02 11.75 -16.96
CA ARG A 173 6.85 10.89 -17.84
C ARG A 173 7.60 11.66 -18.94
N ASP A 174 7.51 12.99 -18.96
CA ASP A 174 8.03 13.82 -20.04
C ASP A 174 9.54 13.69 -20.24
N PHE A 175 10.27 13.38 -19.16
CA PHE A 175 11.72 13.12 -19.16
C PHE A 175 12.10 11.64 -19.18
N PHE A 176 11.18 10.73 -19.51
CA PHE A 176 11.45 9.29 -19.43
C PHE A 176 12.68 8.87 -20.24
N GLN A 177 12.83 9.38 -21.47
CA GLN A 177 13.98 9.06 -22.31
C GLN A 177 15.26 9.72 -21.80
N ASP A 178 15.21 10.98 -21.38
CA ASP A 178 16.34 11.71 -20.81
C ASP A 178 16.89 10.99 -19.55
N VAL A 179 15.99 10.60 -18.65
CA VAL A 179 16.31 9.88 -17.40
C VAL A 179 16.86 8.48 -17.70
N ARG A 180 16.25 7.74 -18.64
CA ARG A 180 16.73 6.42 -19.05
C ARG A 180 18.14 6.50 -19.66
N GLN A 181 18.38 7.46 -20.55
CA GLN A 181 19.69 7.65 -21.17
C GLN A 181 20.73 7.95 -20.10
N LEU A 182 20.44 8.90 -19.19
CA LEU A 182 21.35 9.25 -18.11
C LEU A 182 21.62 8.06 -17.17
N ALA A 183 20.62 7.23 -16.88
CA ALA A 183 20.77 6.03 -16.06
C ALA A 183 21.71 4.99 -16.68
N VAL A 184 21.87 4.96 -18.00
CA VAL A 184 22.74 4.01 -18.71
C VAL A 184 24.12 4.59 -18.99
N SER A 185 24.18 5.83 -19.48
CA SER A 185 25.38 6.41 -20.10
C SER A 185 26.09 7.49 -19.28
N ALA A 186 25.60 7.86 -18.09
CA ALA A 186 26.27 8.86 -17.27
C ALA A 186 27.66 8.38 -16.82
N GLU A 187 28.67 9.23 -17.03
CA GLU A 187 30.04 8.98 -16.55
C GLU A 187 30.16 9.21 -15.04
N ASP A 188 29.44 10.21 -14.51
CA ASP A 188 29.43 10.48 -13.08
C ASP A 188 28.58 9.45 -12.33
N GLU A 189 29.22 8.72 -11.41
CA GLU A 189 28.60 7.62 -10.69
C GLU A 189 27.39 8.06 -9.86
N SER A 190 27.47 9.23 -9.23
CA SER A 190 26.40 9.77 -8.38
C SER A 190 25.19 10.15 -9.21
N GLN A 191 25.39 10.79 -10.36
CA GLN A 191 24.33 11.09 -11.32
C GLN A 191 23.71 9.82 -11.88
N LYS A 192 24.52 8.81 -12.22
CA LYS A 192 24.00 7.52 -12.71
C LYS A 192 23.10 6.85 -11.67
N ILE A 193 23.47 6.85 -10.38
CA ILE A 193 22.63 6.30 -9.28
C ILE A 193 21.31 7.08 -9.15
N LEU A 194 21.37 8.42 -9.13
CA LEU A 194 20.18 9.26 -9.00
C LEU A 194 19.24 9.10 -10.21
N ALA A 195 19.80 9.05 -11.42
CA ALA A 195 19.07 8.81 -12.65
C ALA A 195 18.43 7.42 -12.67
N PHE A 196 19.14 6.39 -12.23
CA PHE A 196 18.60 5.05 -12.15
C PHE A 196 17.45 4.95 -11.14
N ARG A 197 17.57 5.61 -9.97
CA ARG A 197 16.46 5.72 -9.01
C ARG A 197 15.22 6.39 -9.63
N ALA A 198 15.41 7.51 -10.33
CA ALA A 198 14.33 8.19 -11.02
C ALA A 198 13.73 7.31 -12.13
N TYR A 199 14.56 6.58 -12.88
CA TYR A 199 14.12 5.65 -13.92
C TYR A 199 13.22 4.56 -13.35
N ILE A 200 13.62 3.92 -12.24
CA ILE A 200 12.82 2.91 -11.56
C ILE A 200 11.49 3.50 -11.06
N ARG A 201 11.48 4.69 -10.44
CA ARG A 201 10.24 5.39 -10.04
C ARG A 201 9.29 5.57 -11.23
N LEU A 202 9.82 6.01 -12.37
CA LEU A 202 9.02 6.20 -13.58
C LEU A 202 8.48 4.87 -14.13
N LEU A 203 9.21 3.76 -13.99
CA LEU A 203 8.71 2.44 -14.37
C LEU A 203 7.59 1.95 -13.46
N THR A 204 7.73 2.13 -12.14
CA THR A 204 6.75 1.66 -11.14
C THR A 204 5.47 2.49 -11.13
N ASN A 205 5.55 3.78 -11.50
CA ASN A 205 4.41 4.70 -11.53
C ASN A 205 3.78 4.82 -12.94
N ALA A 206 4.03 3.87 -13.83
CA ALA A 206 3.48 3.91 -15.19
C ALA A 206 1.97 3.66 -15.18
N GLU A 207 1.19 4.70 -15.51
CA GLU A 207 -0.27 4.60 -15.63
C GLU A 207 -0.69 3.57 -16.69
N GLY A 208 -1.78 2.84 -16.42
CA GLY A 208 -2.37 1.87 -17.34
C GLY A 208 -1.59 0.56 -17.51
N LYS A 209 -0.50 0.35 -16.76
CA LYS A 209 0.24 -0.93 -16.78
C LYS A 209 -0.24 -1.90 -15.71
N THR A 210 -0.28 -3.17 -16.06
CA THR A 210 -0.49 -4.26 -15.08
C THR A 210 0.79 -4.53 -14.28
N GLU A 211 0.67 -5.19 -13.13
CA GLU A 211 1.85 -5.58 -12.33
C GLU A 211 2.85 -6.40 -13.16
N SER A 212 2.38 -7.34 -13.98
CA SER A 212 3.26 -8.14 -14.85
C SER A 212 4.03 -7.29 -15.87
N GLN A 213 3.39 -6.26 -16.44
CA GLN A 213 4.06 -5.34 -17.37
C GLN A 213 5.10 -4.44 -16.66
N ILE A 214 4.83 -4.06 -15.42
CA ILE A 214 5.79 -3.31 -14.59
C ILE A 214 6.99 -4.21 -14.24
N VAL A 215 6.74 -5.43 -13.77
CA VAL A 215 7.78 -6.43 -13.46
C VAL A 215 8.63 -6.74 -14.70
N GLN A 216 8.03 -6.86 -15.88
CA GLN A 216 8.78 -7.00 -17.13
C GLN A 216 9.69 -5.79 -17.39
N SER A 217 9.19 -4.58 -17.17
CA SER A 217 9.98 -3.35 -17.35
C SER A 217 11.13 -3.27 -16.34
N LEU A 218 10.92 -3.71 -15.10
CA LEU A 218 11.96 -3.83 -14.08
C LEU A 218 12.99 -4.90 -14.43
N ALA A 219 12.56 -6.02 -15.01
CA ALA A 219 13.47 -7.06 -15.50
C ALA A 219 14.36 -6.56 -16.64
N GLU A 220 13.84 -5.70 -17.52
CA GLU A 220 14.64 -5.01 -18.54
C GLU A 220 15.63 -4.03 -17.90
N ALA A 221 15.20 -3.25 -16.90
CA ALA A 221 16.09 -2.36 -16.15
C ALA A 221 17.21 -3.13 -15.43
N MET A 222 16.94 -4.31 -14.87
CA MET A 222 17.94 -5.19 -14.26
C MET A 222 19.07 -5.57 -15.24
N LYS A 223 18.75 -5.75 -16.52
CA LYS A 223 19.74 -6.09 -17.56
C LYS A 223 20.60 -4.89 -17.96
N LEU A 224 20.11 -3.67 -17.74
CA LEU A 224 20.83 -2.42 -18.00
C LEU A 224 21.68 -1.98 -16.79
N ALA A 225 21.48 -2.62 -15.64
CA ALA A 225 22.19 -2.30 -14.41
C ALA A 225 23.53 -3.04 -14.36
N ASP A 226 24.61 -2.32 -14.64
CA ASP A 226 25.98 -2.86 -14.59
C ASP A 226 26.52 -2.91 -13.16
N ARG A 227 25.90 -2.18 -12.22
CA ARG A 227 26.40 -2.02 -10.85
C ARG A 227 25.50 -2.67 -9.80
N PRO A 228 26.07 -3.20 -8.71
CA PRO A 228 25.28 -3.79 -7.63
C PRO A 228 24.28 -2.81 -6.99
N GLN A 229 24.62 -1.52 -6.89
CA GLN A 229 23.73 -0.51 -6.30
C GLN A 229 22.47 -0.31 -7.15
N GLU A 230 22.59 -0.36 -8.47
CA GLU A 230 21.46 -0.24 -9.41
C GLU A 230 20.59 -1.49 -9.36
N GLN A 231 21.23 -2.66 -9.38
CA GLN A 231 20.56 -3.96 -9.25
C GLN A 231 19.76 -4.06 -7.94
N LYS A 232 20.31 -3.53 -6.84
CA LYS A 232 19.60 -3.43 -5.55
C LYS A 232 18.37 -2.55 -5.63
N LEU A 233 18.42 -1.42 -6.35
CA LEU A 233 17.24 -0.57 -6.56
C LEU A 233 16.13 -1.31 -7.34
N VAL A 234 16.50 -2.15 -8.31
CA VAL A 234 15.52 -2.99 -9.02
C VAL A 234 14.91 -4.01 -8.08
N LEU A 235 15.71 -4.71 -7.27
CA LEU A 235 15.22 -5.71 -6.32
C LEU A 235 14.29 -5.10 -5.27
N ALA A 236 14.64 -3.94 -4.73
CA ALA A 236 13.77 -3.19 -3.82
C ALA A 236 12.40 -2.88 -4.47
N ALA A 237 12.40 -2.45 -5.74
CA ALA A 237 11.17 -2.19 -6.49
C ALA A 237 10.37 -3.47 -6.78
N LEU A 238 11.02 -4.58 -7.14
CA LEU A 238 10.37 -5.88 -7.35
C LEU A 238 9.61 -6.36 -6.11
N GLY A 239 10.12 -6.04 -4.91
CA GLY A 239 9.44 -6.28 -3.63
C GLY A 239 8.00 -5.72 -3.55
N GLY A 240 7.66 -4.74 -4.39
CA GLY A 240 6.33 -4.16 -4.47
C GLY A 240 5.28 -5.04 -5.15
N TYR A 241 5.65 -6.12 -5.85
CA TYR A 241 4.76 -6.82 -6.78
C TYR A 241 4.64 -8.32 -6.47
N GLY A 242 3.42 -8.81 -6.27
CA GLY A 242 3.13 -10.20 -5.90
C GLY A 242 2.98 -11.11 -7.12
N THR A 243 4.04 -11.27 -7.93
CA THR A 243 3.98 -12.10 -9.15
C THR A 243 5.05 -13.19 -9.14
N THR A 244 4.77 -14.33 -9.79
CA THR A 244 5.72 -15.43 -9.97
C THR A 244 7.01 -14.95 -10.62
N SER A 245 6.92 -14.13 -11.68
CA SER A 245 8.10 -13.61 -12.37
C SER A 245 8.94 -12.67 -11.51
N ALA A 246 8.34 -11.87 -10.63
CA ALA A 246 9.09 -11.06 -9.67
C ALA A 246 9.85 -11.95 -8.69
N LEU A 247 9.21 -13.01 -8.19
CA LEU A 247 9.84 -13.97 -7.29
C LEU A 247 11.01 -14.70 -7.95
N GLU A 248 10.85 -15.18 -9.19
CA GLU A 248 11.91 -15.84 -9.95
C GLU A 248 13.14 -14.94 -10.15
N LEU A 249 12.93 -13.66 -10.46
CA LEU A 249 14.01 -12.69 -10.60
C LEU A 249 14.75 -12.47 -9.28
N ALA A 250 14.03 -12.34 -8.17
CA ALA A 250 14.62 -12.15 -6.85
C ALA A 250 15.37 -13.41 -6.37
N LEU A 251 14.81 -14.60 -6.58
CA LEU A 251 15.46 -15.89 -6.29
C LEU A 251 16.76 -16.04 -7.09
N LYS A 252 16.76 -15.69 -8.37
CA LYS A 252 17.97 -15.71 -9.19
C LYS A 252 19.03 -14.74 -8.66
N ALA A 253 18.63 -13.53 -8.26
CA ALA A 253 19.55 -12.53 -7.73
C ALA A 253 20.12 -12.91 -6.35
N ALA A 254 19.41 -13.70 -5.54
CA ALA A 254 19.89 -14.18 -4.24
C ALA A 254 21.13 -15.06 -4.34
N GLY A 255 21.41 -15.65 -5.52
CA GLY A 255 22.64 -16.39 -5.81
C GLY A 255 23.89 -15.50 -5.92
N ASN A 256 23.75 -14.18 -6.10
CA ASN A 256 24.87 -13.24 -6.11
C ASN A 256 25.13 -12.72 -4.69
N PRO A 257 26.33 -12.95 -4.10
CA PRO A 257 26.65 -12.47 -2.75
C PRO A 257 26.47 -10.97 -2.53
N GLU A 258 26.72 -10.14 -3.54
CA GLU A 258 26.58 -8.69 -3.42
C GLU A 258 25.12 -8.23 -3.37
N LEU A 259 24.22 -9.02 -3.94
CA LEU A 259 22.78 -8.72 -4.03
C LEU A 259 21.96 -9.48 -2.99
N LYS A 260 22.51 -10.54 -2.40
CA LYS A 260 21.80 -11.52 -1.57
C LYS A 260 20.87 -10.89 -0.53
N ALA A 261 21.37 -9.95 0.27
CA ALA A 261 20.56 -9.32 1.31
C ALA A 261 19.33 -8.56 0.77
N GLU A 262 19.48 -7.86 -0.36
CA GLU A 262 18.38 -7.11 -0.99
C GLU A 262 17.41 -8.06 -1.70
N ALA A 263 17.94 -9.10 -2.34
CA ALA A 263 17.15 -10.14 -2.98
C ALA A 263 16.30 -10.91 -1.97
N GLU A 264 16.85 -11.28 -0.82
CA GLU A 264 16.12 -11.93 0.27
C GLU A 264 15.02 -11.02 0.83
N ALA A 265 15.28 -9.72 1.02
CA ALA A 265 14.26 -8.77 1.42
C ALA A 265 13.13 -8.65 0.38
N ALA A 266 13.48 -8.62 -0.91
CA ALA A 266 12.52 -8.63 -2.00
C ALA A 266 11.69 -9.92 -2.03
N ILE A 267 12.32 -11.10 -1.90
CA ILE A 267 11.63 -12.41 -1.82
C ILE A 267 10.58 -12.37 -0.71
N VAL A 268 10.95 -11.98 0.50
CA VAL A 268 10.02 -11.91 1.64
C VAL A 268 8.85 -10.97 1.36
N ASN A 269 9.10 -9.79 0.77
CA ASN A 269 8.05 -8.84 0.40
C ASN A 269 7.10 -9.34 -0.70
N ILE A 270 7.63 -10.12 -1.66
CA ILE A 270 6.86 -10.72 -2.76
C ILE A 270 6.02 -11.88 -2.23
N CYS A 271 6.60 -12.75 -1.40
CA CYS A 271 5.91 -13.88 -0.78
C CYS A 271 4.73 -13.44 0.10
N ASP A 272 4.86 -12.34 0.84
CA ASP A 272 3.76 -11.73 1.61
C ASP A 272 2.54 -11.43 0.73
N LYS A 273 2.78 -10.91 -0.48
CA LYS A 273 1.72 -10.61 -1.46
C LYS A 273 1.19 -11.87 -2.14
N LEU A 274 2.06 -12.84 -2.41
CA LEU A 274 1.69 -14.13 -2.98
C LEU A 274 0.99 -15.07 -1.99
N ALA A 275 1.01 -14.78 -0.68
CA ALA A 275 0.45 -15.64 0.35
C ALA A 275 -1.02 -16.03 0.12
N THR A 276 -1.78 -15.20 -0.60
CA THR A 276 -3.20 -15.49 -0.91
C THR A 276 -3.40 -16.12 -2.29
N THR A 277 -2.60 -15.74 -3.28
CA THR A 277 -2.79 -16.14 -4.69
C THR A 277 -1.97 -17.36 -5.11
N ALA A 278 -0.80 -17.56 -4.50
CA ALA A 278 0.10 -18.69 -4.73
C ALA A 278 0.82 -19.10 -3.43
N PRO A 279 0.08 -19.56 -2.40
CA PRO A 279 0.64 -19.88 -1.08
C PRO A 279 1.75 -20.93 -1.11
N ASP A 280 1.61 -21.99 -1.93
CA ASP A 280 2.62 -23.06 -2.02
C ASP A 280 3.96 -22.53 -2.54
N LEU A 281 3.93 -21.69 -3.57
CA LEU A 281 5.11 -21.06 -4.14
C LEU A 281 5.77 -20.10 -3.13
N ALA A 282 4.96 -19.28 -2.46
CA ALA A 282 5.45 -18.36 -1.44
C ALA A 282 6.12 -19.14 -0.29
N GLN A 283 5.50 -20.23 0.14
CA GLN A 283 6.00 -21.09 1.21
C GLN A 283 7.37 -21.69 0.88
N GLU A 284 7.52 -22.29 -0.31
CA GLU A 284 8.78 -22.91 -0.75
C GLU A 284 9.93 -21.89 -0.76
N ALA A 285 9.67 -20.70 -1.30
CA ALA A 285 10.65 -19.61 -1.34
C ALA A 285 11.01 -19.09 0.06
N LEU A 286 10.03 -18.93 0.97
CA LEU A 286 10.27 -18.51 2.35
C LEU A 286 11.09 -19.54 3.13
N GLN A 287 10.75 -20.82 3.03
CA GLN A 287 11.50 -21.90 3.69
C GLN A 287 12.95 -21.97 3.20
N THR A 288 13.16 -21.79 1.90
CA THR A 288 14.51 -21.72 1.33
C THR A 288 15.28 -20.51 1.85
N THR A 289 14.64 -19.34 1.88
CA THR A 289 15.21 -18.09 2.42
C THR A 289 15.60 -18.24 3.89
N ILE A 290 14.70 -18.77 4.74
CA ILE A 290 14.92 -19.00 6.19
C ILE A 290 16.13 -19.91 6.45
N ARG A 291 16.34 -20.92 5.59
CA ARG A 291 17.48 -21.85 5.71
C ARG A 291 18.81 -21.22 5.30
N GLN A 292 18.79 -20.26 4.38
CA GLN A 292 20.00 -19.72 3.73
C GLN A 292 20.43 -18.35 4.23
N THR A 293 19.51 -17.56 4.81
CA THR A 293 19.80 -16.20 5.25
C THR A 293 20.49 -16.19 6.62
N PRO A 294 21.63 -15.48 6.77
CA PRO A 294 22.19 -15.19 8.09
C PRO A 294 21.49 -14.00 8.78
N ASN A 295 20.60 -13.29 8.08
CA ASN A 295 19.97 -12.08 8.61
C ASN A 295 18.76 -12.43 9.48
N ALA A 296 18.88 -12.17 10.80
CA ALA A 296 17.84 -12.48 11.78
C ALA A 296 16.50 -11.76 11.50
N ALA A 297 16.53 -10.51 11.06
CA ALA A 297 15.30 -9.74 10.78
C ALA A 297 14.55 -10.28 9.55
N ILE A 298 15.29 -10.67 8.50
CA ILE A 298 14.70 -11.33 7.33
C ILE A 298 14.12 -12.68 7.74
N LYS A 299 14.86 -13.46 8.53
CA LYS A 299 14.42 -14.78 9.00
C LYS A 299 13.14 -14.69 9.84
N GLU A 300 13.08 -13.76 10.79
CA GLU A 300 11.91 -13.52 11.63
C GLU A 300 10.69 -13.12 10.79
N ARG A 301 10.86 -12.17 9.87
CA ARG A 301 9.76 -11.72 9.00
C ARG A 301 9.29 -12.84 8.07
N ALA A 302 10.21 -13.60 7.49
CA ALA A 302 9.89 -14.74 6.65
C ALA A 302 9.12 -15.82 7.42
N GLN A 303 9.54 -16.12 8.65
CA GLN A 303 8.86 -17.08 9.52
C GLN A 303 7.44 -16.62 9.85
N LYS A 304 7.25 -15.32 10.17
CA LYS A 304 5.92 -14.78 10.44
C LYS A 304 4.96 -14.96 9.26
N ILE A 305 5.42 -14.67 8.03
CA ILE A 305 4.59 -14.84 6.83
C ILE A 305 4.30 -16.33 6.60
N LEU A 306 5.32 -17.18 6.79
CA LEU A 306 5.16 -18.63 6.68
C LEU A 306 4.11 -19.15 7.68
N ASP A 307 4.13 -18.68 8.92
CA ASP A 307 3.15 -19.05 9.95
C ASP A 307 1.72 -18.61 9.56
N GLU A 308 1.56 -17.43 8.96
CA GLU A 308 0.27 -16.95 8.45
C GLU A 308 -0.23 -17.75 7.24
N ILE A 309 0.67 -18.15 6.33
CA ILE A 309 0.33 -19.07 5.23
C ILE A 309 -0.11 -20.41 5.81
N ASP A 310 0.66 -20.95 6.76
CA ASP A 310 0.44 -22.24 7.40
C ASP A 310 -0.88 -22.30 8.16
N LYS A 311 -1.32 -21.20 8.77
CA LYS A 311 -2.66 -21.10 9.37
C LYS A 311 -3.78 -21.38 8.38
N ARG A 312 -3.59 -21.11 7.09
CA ARG A 312 -4.60 -21.33 6.05
C ARG A 312 -4.60 -22.76 5.52
N ILE A 313 -3.48 -23.45 5.63
CA ILE A 313 -3.32 -24.80 5.08
C ILE A 313 -4.16 -25.80 5.89
N GLY A 314 -4.75 -26.75 5.16
CA GLY A 314 -5.55 -27.83 5.71
C GLY A 314 -7.03 -27.49 5.92
N TYR A 315 -7.43 -26.22 5.85
CA TYR A 315 -8.85 -25.86 5.88
C TYR A 315 -9.55 -26.36 4.62
N ILE A 316 -10.64 -27.09 4.80
CA ILE A 316 -11.44 -27.60 3.70
C ILE A 316 -12.49 -26.55 3.37
N ILE A 317 -12.37 -25.94 2.19
CA ILE A 317 -13.20 -24.80 1.75
C ILE A 317 -14.07 -25.12 0.52
N SER A 318 -14.03 -26.37 0.05
CA SER A 318 -14.91 -26.87 -1.01
C SER A 318 -15.85 -27.91 -0.42
N TRP A 319 -17.12 -27.54 -0.33
CA TRP A 319 -18.19 -28.36 0.24
C TRP A 319 -19.42 -28.33 -0.64
N GLN A 320 -20.21 -29.39 -0.54
CA GLN A 320 -21.60 -29.38 -0.96
C GLN A 320 -22.48 -29.51 0.27
N ALA A 321 -23.68 -28.91 0.25
CA ALA A 321 -24.64 -29.01 1.33
C ALA A 321 -26.02 -29.45 0.87
N ALA A 322 -26.78 -30.03 1.81
CA ALA A 322 -28.15 -30.46 1.66
C ALA A 322 -28.95 -30.15 2.93
N GLY A 323 -30.20 -29.71 2.75
CA GLY A 323 -31.08 -29.27 3.83
C GLY A 323 -31.91 -28.05 3.43
N PRO A 324 -32.51 -27.35 4.40
CA PRO A 324 -32.54 -27.72 5.81
C PRO A 324 -33.46 -28.93 6.08
N TYR A 325 -33.21 -29.62 7.19
CA TYR A 325 -34.04 -30.70 7.73
C TYR A 325 -34.61 -30.26 9.08
N GLU A 326 -35.83 -30.68 9.38
CA GLU A 326 -36.57 -30.24 10.56
C GLU A 326 -36.98 -31.42 11.45
N ALA A 327 -37.10 -31.17 12.75
CA ALA A 327 -37.64 -32.09 13.74
C ALA A 327 -38.30 -31.28 14.88
N ASN A 328 -39.03 -31.95 15.77
CA ASN A 328 -39.85 -31.24 16.77
C ASN A 328 -39.04 -30.49 17.83
N ASN A 329 -37.78 -30.88 18.06
CA ASN A 329 -36.90 -30.22 19.02
C ASN A 329 -35.42 -30.47 18.70
N TYR A 330 -34.56 -29.71 19.37
CA TYR A 330 -33.10 -29.75 19.20
C TYR A 330 -32.49 -31.14 19.37
N GLN A 331 -32.92 -31.90 20.40
CA GLN A 331 -32.43 -33.26 20.62
C GLN A 331 -32.82 -34.20 19.47
N GLN A 332 -34.06 -34.09 18.98
CA GLN A 332 -34.52 -34.89 17.84
C GLN A 332 -33.80 -34.52 16.53
N LEU A 333 -33.43 -33.24 16.32
CA LEU A 333 -32.60 -32.86 15.15
C LEU A 333 -31.27 -33.60 15.17
N PHE A 334 -30.66 -33.73 16.35
CA PHE A 334 -29.40 -34.45 16.51
C PHE A 334 -29.59 -35.95 16.27
N ASP A 335 -30.57 -36.58 16.92
CA ASP A 335 -30.77 -38.04 16.94
C ASP A 335 -31.38 -38.61 15.66
N THR A 336 -32.22 -37.86 14.96
CA THR A 336 -32.95 -38.34 13.76
C THR A 336 -32.00 -38.51 12.58
N ALA A 337 -31.91 -39.72 12.04
CA ALA A 337 -31.21 -39.97 10.79
C ALA A 337 -32.05 -39.43 9.61
N PHE A 338 -31.56 -38.39 8.94
CA PHE A 338 -32.24 -37.81 7.76
C PHE A 338 -31.73 -38.46 6.46
N THR A 339 -32.29 -38.04 5.31
CA THR A 339 -31.98 -38.60 3.98
C THR A 339 -30.49 -38.82 3.71
N PRO A 340 -29.55 -37.90 4.06
CA PRO A 340 -28.12 -38.13 3.82
C PRO A 340 -27.50 -39.26 4.62
N GLU A 341 -28.11 -39.68 5.73
CA GLU A 341 -27.67 -40.82 6.53
C GLU A 341 -28.28 -42.15 6.05
N VAL A 342 -29.50 -42.14 5.51
CA VAL A 342 -30.27 -43.37 5.21
C VAL A 342 -30.47 -43.68 3.74
N SER A 343 -30.47 -42.67 2.86
CA SER A 343 -30.70 -42.80 1.42
C SER A 343 -29.88 -41.74 0.66
N PRO A 344 -28.53 -41.78 0.76
CA PRO A 344 -27.63 -40.76 0.25
C PRO A 344 -27.75 -40.55 -1.27
N GLU A 345 -28.18 -41.57 -2.02
CA GLU A 345 -28.42 -41.52 -3.46
C GLU A 345 -29.59 -40.61 -3.86
N GLN A 346 -30.49 -40.30 -2.93
CA GLN A 346 -31.65 -39.43 -3.18
C GLN A 346 -31.39 -37.97 -2.81
N VAL A 347 -30.21 -37.66 -2.26
CA VAL A 347 -29.89 -36.32 -1.77
C VAL A 347 -29.49 -35.40 -2.91
N GLN A 348 -30.14 -34.24 -2.99
CA GLN A 348 -29.75 -33.17 -3.89
C GLN A 348 -28.73 -32.25 -3.23
N TRP A 349 -27.48 -32.40 -3.64
CA TRP A 349 -26.36 -31.62 -3.14
C TRP A 349 -26.15 -30.33 -3.94
N ARG A 350 -25.90 -29.23 -3.24
CA ARG A 350 -25.62 -27.92 -3.85
C ARG A 350 -24.26 -27.41 -3.38
N PRO A 351 -23.45 -26.74 -4.23
CA PRO A 351 -22.20 -26.13 -3.78
C PRO A 351 -22.46 -25.17 -2.61
N LEU A 352 -21.64 -25.26 -1.57
CA LEU A 352 -21.66 -24.36 -0.42
C LEU A 352 -20.42 -23.45 -0.49
N PRO A 353 -20.57 -22.15 -0.80
CA PRO A 353 -19.44 -21.24 -0.82
C PRO A 353 -18.95 -20.96 0.61
N LYS A 354 -17.63 -20.80 0.75
CA LYS A 354 -17.00 -20.27 1.97
C LYS A 354 -17.38 -18.79 2.19
N SER A 355 -17.11 -18.28 3.38
CA SER A 355 -17.21 -16.85 3.69
C SER A 355 -16.44 -15.96 2.70
N GLU A 356 -17.04 -14.82 2.38
CA GLU A 356 -16.44 -13.74 1.58
C GLU A 356 -15.51 -12.85 2.43
N ASP A 357 -15.66 -12.86 3.75
CA ASP A 357 -14.78 -12.14 4.67
C ASP A 357 -13.41 -12.85 4.79
N PRO A 358 -12.29 -12.19 4.44
CA PRO A 358 -10.95 -12.77 4.53
C PRO A 358 -10.55 -13.22 5.94
N SER A 359 -11.12 -12.62 7.00
CA SER A 359 -10.81 -12.98 8.39
C SER A 359 -11.46 -14.29 8.84
N THR A 360 -12.56 -14.64 8.20
CA THR A 360 -13.35 -15.86 8.45
C THR A 360 -13.40 -16.75 7.20
N PHE A 361 -12.39 -16.70 6.33
CA PHE A 361 -12.37 -17.42 5.05
C PHE A 361 -12.62 -18.95 5.18
N TRP A 362 -12.38 -19.51 6.37
CA TRP A 362 -12.55 -20.92 6.74
C TRP A 362 -13.99 -21.29 7.11
N LEU A 363 -14.86 -20.30 7.33
CA LEU A 363 -16.26 -20.50 7.71
C LEU A 363 -17.09 -20.91 6.50
N MET A 364 -17.83 -22.00 6.66
CA MET A 364 -18.89 -22.44 5.76
C MET A 364 -20.22 -21.98 6.33
N ASP A 365 -20.80 -20.95 5.72
CA ASP A 365 -21.95 -20.21 6.24
C ASP A 365 -23.28 -20.88 5.82
N LEU A 366 -23.87 -21.62 6.75
CA LEU A 366 -25.13 -22.32 6.54
C LEU A 366 -26.32 -21.39 6.76
N ASP A 367 -26.17 -20.32 7.54
CA ASP A 367 -27.21 -19.31 7.73
C ASP A 367 -27.46 -18.56 6.41
N LYS A 368 -26.40 -18.14 5.71
CA LYS A 368 -26.53 -17.56 4.36
C LYS A 368 -27.11 -18.55 3.34
N ALA A 369 -26.80 -19.84 3.47
CA ALA A 369 -27.22 -20.86 2.51
C ALA A 369 -28.69 -21.31 2.68
N PHE A 370 -29.16 -21.43 3.92
CA PHE A 370 -30.47 -22.01 4.24
C PHE A 370 -31.30 -21.16 5.21
N GLY A 371 -30.64 -20.33 6.03
CA GLY A 371 -31.24 -19.47 7.05
C GLY A 371 -31.99 -20.20 8.14
N GLY A 372 -32.49 -19.44 9.12
CA GLY A 372 -33.50 -19.84 10.10
C GLY A 372 -32.98 -20.67 11.28
N THR A 373 -33.89 -21.03 12.18
CA THR A 373 -33.56 -21.66 13.47
C THR A 373 -34.11 -23.08 13.57
N HIS A 374 -33.68 -23.85 14.58
CA HIS A 374 -34.20 -25.18 14.93
C HIS A 374 -34.25 -26.15 13.74
N ARG A 375 -33.11 -26.33 13.06
CA ARG A 375 -32.99 -27.15 11.85
C ARG A 375 -31.64 -27.83 11.77
N ALA A 376 -31.46 -28.72 10.81
CA ALA A 376 -30.18 -29.37 10.53
C ALA A 376 -29.82 -29.24 9.06
N ALA A 377 -28.54 -29.24 8.75
CA ALA A 377 -28.02 -29.35 7.40
C ALA A 377 -26.90 -30.37 7.38
N TYR A 378 -26.69 -30.96 6.21
CA TYR A 378 -25.57 -31.83 5.96
C TYR A 378 -24.62 -31.14 5.01
N ALA A 379 -23.33 -31.34 5.24
CA ALA A 379 -22.27 -30.93 4.34
C ALA A 379 -21.41 -32.14 4.00
N ARG A 380 -20.99 -32.26 2.74
CA ARG A 380 -20.07 -33.31 2.30
C ARG A 380 -18.93 -32.76 1.47
N THR A 381 -17.82 -33.49 1.50
CA THR A 381 -16.64 -33.23 0.68
C THR A 381 -15.82 -34.51 0.52
N VAL A 382 -14.88 -34.53 -0.42
CA VAL A 382 -13.93 -35.62 -0.61
C VAL A 382 -12.52 -35.05 -0.59
N ILE A 383 -11.71 -35.50 0.36
CA ILE A 383 -10.29 -35.16 0.43
C ILE A 383 -9.46 -36.27 -0.23
N ILE A 384 -8.45 -35.90 -1.00
CA ILE A 384 -7.58 -36.81 -1.74
C ILE A 384 -6.16 -36.69 -1.21
N LEU A 385 -5.60 -37.81 -0.77
CA LEU A 385 -4.21 -37.89 -0.31
C LEU A 385 -3.33 -38.73 -1.24
N PRO A 386 -2.05 -38.37 -1.41
CA PRO A 386 -1.10 -39.14 -2.20
C PRO A 386 -0.62 -40.42 -1.51
N GLU A 387 -0.77 -40.51 -0.19
CA GLU A 387 -0.36 -41.64 0.63
C GLU A 387 -1.22 -41.69 1.89
N LYS A 388 -1.28 -42.86 2.54
CA LYS A 388 -1.96 -43.06 3.82
C LYS A 388 -1.29 -42.22 4.93
N LYS A 389 -2.08 -41.49 5.73
CA LYS A 389 -1.57 -40.64 6.83
C LYS A 389 -2.46 -40.69 8.07
N ASP A 390 -1.84 -40.64 9.24
CA ASP A 390 -2.53 -40.28 10.47
C ASP A 390 -2.73 -38.76 10.50
N ALA A 391 -3.88 -38.30 11.02
CA ALA A 391 -4.29 -36.91 10.98
C ALA A 391 -5.15 -36.53 12.19
N ILE A 392 -5.32 -35.22 12.39
CA ILE A 392 -6.34 -34.66 13.28
C ILE A 392 -7.33 -33.88 12.43
N LEU A 393 -8.63 -34.16 12.63
CA LEU A 393 -9.70 -33.28 12.16
C LEU A 393 -9.98 -32.26 13.27
N GLU A 394 -9.64 -31.01 13.02
CA GLU A 394 -9.99 -29.86 13.85
C GLU A 394 -11.31 -29.28 13.33
N ILE A 395 -12.36 -29.42 14.12
CA ILE A 395 -13.74 -29.11 13.72
C ILE A 395 -14.26 -27.96 14.57
N GLY A 396 -14.95 -27.02 13.93
CA GLY A 396 -15.77 -26.01 14.59
C GLY A 396 -17.20 -26.07 14.04
N SER A 397 -18.19 -25.93 14.90
CA SER A 397 -19.61 -25.89 14.51
C SER A 397 -20.35 -24.86 15.35
N ASP A 398 -21.30 -24.17 14.72
CA ASP A 398 -22.39 -23.53 15.45
C ASP A 398 -23.32 -24.65 15.88
N ASP A 399 -23.54 -24.76 17.18
CA ASP A 399 -24.29 -25.82 17.82
C ASP A 399 -23.80 -27.25 17.47
N GLY A 400 -24.69 -28.25 17.53
CA GLY A 400 -24.34 -29.66 17.54
C GLY A 400 -23.79 -30.17 16.22
N VAL A 401 -22.87 -31.14 16.27
CA VAL A 401 -22.22 -31.73 15.09
C VAL A 401 -22.13 -33.26 15.17
N LYS A 402 -22.32 -33.92 14.03
CA LYS A 402 -21.89 -35.31 13.79
C LYS A 402 -21.00 -35.38 12.56
N VAL A 403 -19.96 -36.21 12.60
CA VAL A 403 -19.00 -36.35 11.50
C VAL A 403 -18.78 -37.83 11.18
N TRP A 404 -18.89 -38.16 9.89
CA TRP A 404 -18.57 -39.45 9.34
C TRP A 404 -17.37 -39.34 8.41
N LEU A 405 -16.49 -40.34 8.47
CA LEU A 405 -15.36 -40.52 7.57
C LEU A 405 -15.52 -41.88 6.88
N ASN A 406 -15.60 -41.87 5.55
CA ASN A 406 -15.81 -43.06 4.72
C ASN A 406 -17.02 -43.91 5.21
N GLY A 407 -18.12 -43.24 5.55
CA GLY A 407 -19.36 -43.86 6.04
C GLY A 407 -19.34 -44.28 7.53
N ARG A 408 -18.21 -44.20 8.22
CA ARG A 408 -18.11 -44.50 9.66
C ARG A 408 -18.27 -43.24 10.49
N LEU A 409 -19.20 -43.24 11.46
CA LEU A 409 -19.33 -42.15 12.45
C LEU A 409 -18.06 -42.11 13.31
N ILE A 410 -17.35 -40.98 13.27
CA ILE A 410 -16.09 -40.77 14.01
C ILE A 410 -16.22 -39.74 15.12
N HIS A 411 -17.23 -38.86 15.06
CA HIS A 411 -17.44 -37.82 16.07
C HIS A 411 -18.91 -37.43 16.17
N ALA A 412 -19.34 -37.11 17.38
CA ALA A 412 -20.68 -36.66 17.69
C ALA A 412 -20.63 -35.79 18.96
N ASN A 413 -21.05 -34.53 18.86
CA ASN A 413 -21.07 -33.60 19.98
C ASN A 413 -22.35 -32.75 19.92
N ASN A 414 -23.26 -32.93 20.88
CA ASN A 414 -24.54 -32.22 20.91
C ASN A 414 -24.50 -31.07 21.93
N VAL A 415 -23.88 -29.96 21.54
CA VAL A 415 -23.67 -28.79 22.40
C VAL A 415 -24.17 -27.54 21.68
N GLN A 416 -24.68 -26.55 22.42
CA GLN A 416 -25.02 -25.24 21.87
C GLN A 416 -23.85 -24.26 22.05
N ARG A 417 -23.32 -23.69 20.97
CA ARG A 417 -22.09 -22.87 20.96
C ARG A 417 -21.92 -22.14 19.63
N PRO A 418 -21.20 -21.01 19.58
CA PRO A 418 -20.81 -20.39 18.31
C PRO A 418 -19.75 -21.22 17.57
N VAL A 419 -19.57 -20.97 16.26
CA VAL A 419 -18.47 -21.56 15.48
C VAL A 419 -17.12 -21.06 15.99
N THR A 420 -16.33 -21.95 16.58
CA THR A 420 -14.91 -21.70 16.90
C THR A 420 -14.04 -22.79 16.28
N PRO A 421 -13.02 -22.46 15.47
CA PRO A 421 -12.13 -23.46 14.88
C PRO A 421 -11.44 -24.31 15.94
N ALA A 422 -11.36 -25.62 15.68
CA ALA A 422 -10.64 -26.58 16.51
C ALA A 422 -11.21 -26.80 17.93
N ASP A 423 -12.47 -26.43 18.17
CA ASP A 423 -13.21 -26.76 19.41
C ASP A 423 -13.32 -28.26 19.62
N ASP A 424 -13.55 -29.01 18.54
CA ASP A 424 -13.47 -30.46 18.55
C ASP A 424 -12.22 -30.93 17.80
N LYS A 425 -11.53 -31.94 18.34
CA LYS A 425 -10.35 -32.56 17.73
C LYS A 425 -10.50 -34.07 17.69
N VAL A 426 -10.39 -34.65 16.50
CA VAL A 426 -10.62 -36.09 16.30
C VAL A 426 -9.41 -36.69 15.59
N ASN A 427 -8.72 -37.61 16.26
CA ASN A 427 -7.65 -38.37 15.65
C ASN A 427 -8.23 -39.38 14.65
N VAL A 428 -7.75 -39.33 13.41
CA VAL A 428 -8.21 -40.20 12.32
C VAL A 428 -7.03 -40.77 11.55
N GLN A 429 -7.30 -41.84 10.81
CA GLN A 429 -6.38 -42.36 9.81
C GLN A 429 -7.02 -42.21 8.44
N LEU A 430 -6.39 -41.41 7.58
CA LEU A 430 -6.82 -41.16 6.22
C LEU A 430 -6.12 -42.16 5.29
N ARG A 431 -6.88 -42.77 4.38
CA ARG A 431 -6.33 -43.68 3.36
C ARG A 431 -5.69 -42.90 2.22
N GLU A 432 -4.79 -43.57 1.50
CA GLU A 432 -4.37 -43.12 0.18
C GLU A 432 -5.59 -42.99 -0.75
N GLY A 433 -5.60 -41.97 -1.60
CA GLY A 433 -6.72 -41.66 -2.48
C GLY A 433 -7.86 -40.91 -1.80
N GLU A 434 -9.10 -41.19 -2.22
CA GLU A 434 -10.30 -40.46 -1.80
C GLU A 434 -10.74 -40.82 -0.37
N ASN A 435 -11.04 -39.82 0.45
CA ASN A 435 -11.65 -39.97 1.77
C ASN A 435 -12.90 -39.10 1.81
N GLU A 436 -14.06 -39.72 1.95
CA GLU A 436 -15.35 -39.00 2.00
C GLU A 436 -15.61 -38.53 3.43
N ILE A 437 -15.93 -37.25 3.57
CA ILE A 437 -16.35 -36.65 4.83
C ILE A 437 -17.78 -36.18 4.69
N LEU A 438 -18.64 -36.61 5.62
CA LEU A 438 -20.00 -36.13 5.78
C LEU A 438 -20.11 -35.49 7.17
N MET A 439 -20.69 -34.31 7.24
CA MET A 439 -20.97 -33.60 8.48
C MET A 439 -22.46 -33.30 8.56
N LYS A 440 -23.02 -33.42 9.75
CA LYS A 440 -24.36 -32.92 10.10
C LYS A 440 -24.19 -31.82 11.12
N ILE A 441 -24.75 -30.65 10.84
CA ILE A 441 -24.68 -29.47 11.69
C ILE A 441 -26.11 -29.15 12.11
N ILE A 442 -26.34 -29.07 13.41
CA ILE A 442 -27.62 -28.70 14.02
C ILE A 442 -27.61 -27.20 14.28
N GLN A 443 -28.76 -26.56 14.16
CA GLN A 443 -28.96 -25.15 14.50
C GLN A 443 -30.03 -25.06 15.58
N SER A 444 -29.69 -24.41 16.68
CA SER A 444 -30.60 -23.87 17.69
C SER A 444 -31.05 -22.48 17.24
N SER A 445 -30.31 -21.43 17.56
CA SER A 445 -30.63 -20.04 17.19
C SER A 445 -29.37 -19.17 17.08
N GLY A 446 -29.45 -18.05 16.36
CA GLY A 446 -28.30 -17.17 16.13
C GLY A 446 -27.60 -17.47 14.80
N GLY A 447 -26.27 -17.41 14.78
CA GLY A 447 -25.45 -17.76 13.61
C GLY A 447 -25.56 -19.24 13.26
N TRP A 448 -25.17 -19.63 12.05
CA TRP A 448 -25.13 -21.04 11.67
C TRP A 448 -24.01 -21.33 10.66
N GLY A 449 -23.12 -22.24 11.02
CA GLY A 449 -22.05 -22.66 10.13
C GLY A 449 -21.13 -23.70 10.74
N PHE A 450 -20.06 -23.98 10.02
CA PHE A 450 -19.01 -24.88 10.49
C PHE A 450 -17.68 -24.60 9.79
N CYS A 451 -16.63 -25.24 10.28
CA CYS A 451 -15.36 -25.34 9.59
C CYS A 451 -14.68 -26.67 9.92
N LEU A 452 -13.77 -27.09 9.04
CA LEU A 452 -12.94 -28.26 9.24
C LEU A 452 -11.54 -27.99 8.71
N ARG A 453 -10.53 -28.25 9.54
CA ARG A 453 -9.12 -28.25 9.17
C ARG A 453 -8.52 -29.63 9.40
N VAL A 454 -7.71 -30.09 8.44
CA VAL A 454 -6.93 -31.31 8.56
C VAL A 454 -5.49 -30.95 8.91
N THR A 455 -4.98 -31.50 10.00
CA THR A 455 -3.59 -31.30 10.46
C THR A 455 -2.88 -32.63 10.65
N ASN A 456 -1.55 -32.58 10.68
CA ASN A 456 -0.74 -33.72 11.11
C ASN A 456 -0.95 -33.98 12.62
N PRO A 457 -0.56 -35.15 13.14
CA PRO A 457 -0.72 -35.48 14.57
C PRO A 457 -0.01 -34.53 15.54
N ASP A 458 1.01 -33.81 15.07
CA ASP A 458 1.72 -32.79 15.85
C ASP A 458 1.07 -31.38 15.78
N GLY A 459 -0.08 -31.26 15.11
CA GLY A 459 -0.81 -30.01 14.89
C GLY A 459 -0.27 -29.14 13.76
N SER A 460 0.82 -29.55 13.10
CA SER A 460 1.33 -28.85 11.92
C SER A 460 0.39 -29.01 10.72
N PRO A 461 0.37 -28.06 9.76
CA PRO A 461 -0.56 -28.14 8.64
C PRO A 461 -0.35 -29.38 7.76
N MET A 462 -1.43 -30.05 7.37
CA MET A 462 -1.37 -31.19 6.45
C MET A 462 -1.27 -30.70 5.01
N ARG A 463 -0.12 -30.97 4.38
CA ARG A 463 0.18 -30.56 3.00
C ARG A 463 -0.04 -31.71 2.00
N GLY A 464 -0.24 -31.34 0.73
CA GLY A 464 -0.48 -32.28 -0.37
C GLY A 464 -1.91 -32.84 -0.41
N LEU A 465 -2.79 -32.35 0.46
CA LEU A 465 -4.22 -32.66 0.45
C LEU A 465 -4.89 -31.89 -0.68
N ARG A 466 -5.66 -32.59 -1.51
CA ARG A 466 -6.56 -31.97 -2.51
C ARG A 466 -7.99 -32.17 -2.10
N VAL A 467 -8.87 -31.26 -2.49
CA VAL A 467 -10.32 -31.37 -2.26
C VAL A 467 -11.00 -31.47 -3.61
N LYS A 468 -11.95 -32.40 -3.73
CA LYS A 468 -12.71 -32.65 -4.96
C LYS A 468 -13.92 -31.73 -5.07
#